data_AF-A0A2I3RUK2-F1
#
_entry.id   AF-A0A2I3RUK2-F1
#
_cell.length_a   1.000
_cell.length_b   1.000
_cell.length_c   1.000
_cell.angle_alpha   90.00
_cell.angle_beta   90.00
_cell.angle_gamma   90.00
#
_symmetry.space_group_name_H-M   'P 1'
#
loop_
_entity.id
_entity.type
_entity.pdbx_description
1 polymer ?
#
loop_
_entity_poly.entity_id
_entity_poly.type
_entity_poly.pdbx_seq_one_letter_code
_entity_poly.pdbx_strand_id
1 'polypeptide(L)'
;MVFSLKVILFLSLLLSPVLKSLLVTLNNNGYDGIVIAINPSVPEDEKLIQNIKEMVTEASTYLFHATKQRAYFRNADVIVADLYLKYRDDPYTLQYGQCGDKGQYIHFTPNFLLTNNLATYGPRGRVFVHEWAHLWWEVFDEYNVDRPFYISRRNTTEATRCSTRITGYMVLNECKGASCIARPFRRDSKTGLYEAKCTFIPKRSQTAKESIVFMQNLDSVTEFCTEKTHNKEAPNLQNKMCDHRSTWDVIMSSEDFQHLSPMTEINLPRPTFSLLKSKQRVVCLVLDKSGSMNAVR
;
A
#
# COMPACT_ATOMS: atom_id res chain seq x y z
N MET A 1 13.08 48.49 21.62
CA MET A 1 12.45 47.39 20.86
C MET A 1 11.91 46.37 21.85
N VAL A 2 10.63 46.45 22.19
CA VAL A 2 9.98 45.48 23.07
C VAL A 2 9.00 44.69 22.21
N PHE A 3 9.44 43.57 21.66
CA PHE A 3 8.53 42.62 21.04
C PHE A 3 7.61 42.10 22.15
N SER A 4 6.34 42.48 22.07
CA SER A 4 5.33 42.19 23.09
C SER A 4 5.21 40.68 23.32
N LEU A 5 5.45 40.26 24.57
CA LEU A 5 5.36 38.89 25.07
C LEU A 5 4.01 38.21 24.76
N LYS A 6 2.97 39.00 24.43
CA LYS A 6 1.62 38.53 24.09
C LYS A 6 1.51 37.88 22.70
N VAL A 7 2.40 38.18 21.75
CA VAL A 7 2.38 37.54 20.42
C VAL A 7 3.00 36.14 20.47
N ILE A 8 3.96 35.93 21.37
CA ILE A 8 4.64 34.62 21.55
C ILE A 8 3.69 33.59 22.19
N LEU A 9 2.80 34.02 23.11
CA LEU A 9 1.84 33.10 23.74
C LEU A 9 0.74 32.61 22.78
N PHE A 10 0.37 33.40 21.77
CA PHE A 10 -0.64 33.00 20.77
C PHE A 10 -0.06 32.02 19.73
N LEU A 11 1.23 32.14 19.40
CA LEU A 11 1.91 31.14 18.57
C LEU A 11 2.17 29.83 19.34
N SER A 12 2.44 29.90 20.65
CA SER A 12 2.69 28.70 21.47
C SER A 12 1.43 27.90 21.82
N LEU A 13 0.23 28.50 21.76
CA LEU A 13 -1.04 27.78 21.97
C LEU A 13 -1.57 27.06 20.72
N LEU A 14 -1.03 27.38 19.53
CA LEU A 14 -1.11 26.51 18.35
C LEU A 14 -0.15 25.30 18.46
N LEU A 15 0.78 25.33 19.41
CA LEU A 15 1.72 24.25 19.76
C LEU A 15 1.28 23.48 21.03
N SER A 16 -0.02 23.34 21.25
CA SER A 16 -0.51 22.38 22.26
C SER A 16 -0.05 20.96 21.91
N PRO A 17 0.28 20.09 22.89
CA PRO A 17 0.70 18.70 22.66
C PRO A 17 -0.44 17.80 22.16
N VAL A 18 -1.57 18.38 21.74
CA VAL A 18 -2.76 17.70 21.18
C VAL A 18 -2.58 17.37 19.71
N LEU A 19 -1.53 17.90 19.06
CA LEU A 19 -1.00 17.35 17.82
C LEU A 19 0.21 16.46 18.14
N LYS A 20 0.04 15.43 18.98
CA LYS A 20 0.89 14.23 18.83
C LYS A 20 0.58 13.74 17.43
N SER A 21 1.48 14.07 16.52
CA SER A 21 1.31 13.97 15.09
C SER A 21 0.70 12.62 14.70
N LEU A 22 -0.25 12.66 13.77
CA LEU A 22 -0.65 11.58 12.86
C LEU A 22 0.53 11.01 12.04
N LEU A 23 1.74 11.04 12.58
CA LEU A 23 2.95 10.62 11.92
C LEU A 23 3.19 9.17 12.30
N VAL A 24 3.09 8.28 11.32
CA VAL A 24 3.55 6.91 11.48
C VAL A 24 5.05 6.95 11.80
N THR A 25 5.45 6.20 12.81
CA THR A 25 6.87 6.05 13.21
C THR A 25 7.24 4.59 13.35
N LEU A 26 8.45 4.23 12.92
CA LEU A 26 9.01 2.90 13.14
C LEU A 26 9.96 2.91 14.35
N ASN A 27 9.54 2.30 15.46
CA ASN A 27 10.32 2.27 16.70
C ASN A 27 10.47 0.84 17.21
N ASN A 28 11.72 0.37 17.36
CA ASN A 28 12.03 -1.01 17.76
C ASN A 28 11.24 -2.02 16.91
N ASN A 29 11.37 -1.91 15.58
CA ASN A 29 10.74 -2.78 14.58
C ASN A 29 9.20 -2.70 14.50
N GLY A 30 8.52 -1.96 15.38
CA GLY A 30 7.07 -1.78 15.36
C GLY A 30 6.66 -0.43 14.79
N TYR A 31 5.80 -0.44 13.77
CA TYR A 31 5.12 0.77 13.30
C TYR A 31 4.02 1.18 14.28
N ASP A 32 4.08 2.45 14.71
CA ASP A 32 3.03 3.12 15.48
C ASP A 32 2.33 4.18 14.65
N GLY A 33 1.13 4.58 15.08
CA GLY A 33 0.42 5.74 14.53
C GLY A 33 -0.15 5.47 13.14
N ILE A 34 -0.39 4.21 12.78
CA ILE A 34 -1.05 3.85 11.51
C ILE A 34 -2.49 4.31 11.59
N VAL A 35 -2.97 5.03 10.58
CA VAL A 35 -4.33 5.58 10.60
C VAL A 35 -5.13 5.03 9.42
N ILE A 36 -6.21 4.31 9.70
CA ILE A 36 -7.14 3.76 8.69
C ILE A 36 -8.43 4.58 8.70
N ALA A 37 -8.74 5.25 7.60
CA ALA A 37 -9.94 6.08 7.49
C ALA A 37 -11.15 5.32 6.93
N ILE A 38 -12.33 5.49 7.55
CA ILE A 38 -13.64 5.04 7.05
C ILE A 38 -14.50 6.27 6.73
N ASN A 39 -15.18 6.32 5.59
CA ASN A 39 -16.03 7.48 5.29
C ASN A 39 -17.21 7.63 6.28
N PRO A 40 -17.48 8.84 6.83
CA PRO A 40 -18.65 9.10 7.70
C PRO A 40 -20.00 8.70 7.12
N SER A 41 -20.14 8.67 5.79
CA SER A 41 -21.36 8.20 5.10
C SER A 41 -21.54 6.69 5.17
N VAL A 42 -20.51 5.93 5.53
CA VAL A 42 -20.60 4.50 5.77
C VAL A 42 -21.30 4.29 7.11
N PRO A 43 -22.44 3.58 7.15
CA PRO A 43 -23.10 3.26 8.40
C PRO A 43 -22.16 2.54 9.35
N GLU A 44 -22.30 2.83 10.64
CA GLU A 44 -21.51 2.15 11.67
C GLU A 44 -21.82 0.64 11.64
N ASP A 45 -20.77 -0.16 11.43
CA ASP A 45 -20.86 -1.61 11.28
C ASP A 45 -19.74 -2.25 12.09
N GLU A 46 -20.10 -2.99 13.14
CA GLU A 46 -19.14 -3.70 13.98
C GLU A 46 -18.32 -4.73 13.19
N LYS A 47 -18.93 -5.36 12.18
CA LYS A 47 -18.25 -6.33 11.31
C LYS A 47 -17.18 -5.64 10.45
N LEU A 48 -17.44 -4.42 9.98
CA LEU A 48 -16.45 -3.62 9.26
C LEU A 48 -15.22 -3.35 10.15
N ILE A 49 -15.45 -2.89 11.37
CA ILE A 49 -14.39 -2.60 12.34
C ILE A 49 -13.61 -3.88 12.67
N GLN A 50 -14.30 -5.01 12.88
CA GLN A 50 -13.68 -6.29 13.17
C GLN A 50 -12.82 -6.77 11.99
N ASN A 51 -13.31 -6.67 10.76
CA ASN A 51 -12.56 -7.04 9.56
C ASN A 51 -11.32 -6.18 9.35
N ILE A 52 -11.36 -4.89 9.71
CA ILE A 52 -10.18 -4.00 9.70
C ILE A 52 -9.14 -4.48 10.73
N LYS A 53 -9.57 -4.76 11.97
CA LYS A 53 -8.68 -5.27 13.02
C LYS A 53 -8.00 -6.58 12.61
N GLU A 54 -8.77 -7.50 12.02
CA GLU A 54 -8.26 -8.78 11.52
C GLU A 54 -7.28 -8.58 10.36
N MET A 55 -7.63 -7.73 9.39
CA MET A 55 -6.75 -7.39 8.27
C MET A 55 -5.41 -6.82 8.75
N VAL A 56 -5.40 -5.86 9.68
CA VAL A 56 -4.15 -5.27 10.21
C VAL A 56 -3.35 -6.30 11.02
N THR A 57 -4.04 -7.15 11.80
CA THR A 57 -3.38 -8.22 12.58
C THR A 57 -2.69 -9.23 11.66
N GLU A 58 -3.39 -9.67 10.62
CA GLU A 58 -2.84 -10.57 9.60
C GLU A 58 -1.68 -9.90 8.85
N ALA A 59 -1.86 -8.64 8.43
CA ALA A 59 -0.85 -7.89 7.72
C ALA A 59 0.43 -7.69 8.54
N SER A 60 0.32 -7.53 9.85
CA SER A 60 1.47 -7.41 10.75
C SER A 60 2.39 -8.64 10.64
N THR A 61 1.78 -9.83 10.60
CA THR A 61 2.49 -11.09 10.37
C THR A 61 3.12 -11.15 8.98
N TYR A 62 2.37 -10.79 7.93
CA TYR A 62 2.89 -10.79 6.56
C TYR A 62 4.06 -9.82 6.38
N LEU A 63 3.93 -8.59 6.90
CA LEU A 63 4.97 -7.57 6.84
C LEU A 63 6.23 -8.06 7.52
N PHE A 64 6.11 -8.67 8.70
CA PHE A 64 7.25 -9.19 9.43
C PHE A 64 8.03 -10.23 8.64
N HIS A 65 7.35 -11.21 8.05
CA HIS A 65 8.03 -12.22 7.24
C HIS A 65 8.60 -11.63 5.94
N ALA A 66 7.82 -10.81 5.22
CA ALA A 66 8.24 -10.20 3.96
C ALA A 66 9.45 -9.27 4.13
N THR A 67 9.57 -8.62 5.30
CA THR A 67 10.68 -7.74 5.66
C THR A 67 11.85 -8.46 6.34
N LYS A 68 11.89 -9.80 6.28
CA LYS A 68 12.94 -10.62 6.91
C LYS A 68 13.08 -10.32 8.40
N GLN A 69 11.94 -10.32 9.10
CA GLN A 69 11.80 -10.12 10.55
C GLN A 69 12.16 -8.72 11.04
N ARG A 70 12.00 -7.68 10.20
CA ARG A 70 12.44 -6.33 10.54
C ARG A 70 11.30 -5.38 10.89
N ALA A 71 10.10 -5.55 10.36
CA ALA A 71 9.02 -4.62 10.65
C ALA A 71 7.67 -5.31 10.81
N TYR A 72 6.89 -4.86 11.79
CA TYR A 72 5.51 -5.29 12.03
C TYR A 72 4.64 -4.09 12.41
N PHE A 73 3.31 -4.24 12.37
CA PHE A 73 2.38 -3.21 12.82
C PHE A 73 2.11 -3.38 14.31
N ARG A 74 2.45 -2.37 15.12
CA ARG A 74 2.25 -2.38 16.57
C ARG A 74 0.96 -1.68 16.98
N ASN A 75 0.72 -0.48 16.48
CA ASN A 75 -0.45 0.32 16.84
C ASN A 75 -1.12 0.87 15.59
N ALA A 76 -2.43 0.66 15.47
CA ALA A 76 -3.24 1.20 14.39
C ALA A 76 -4.50 1.87 14.95
N ASP A 77 -4.65 3.15 14.63
CA ASP A 77 -5.85 3.95 14.87
C ASP A 77 -6.78 3.82 13.66
N VAL A 78 -8.08 3.63 13.92
CA VAL A 78 -9.10 3.69 12.88
C VAL A 78 -9.84 5.01 13.04
N ILE A 79 -9.73 5.89 12.04
CA ILE A 79 -10.41 7.18 11.98
C ILE A 79 -11.60 7.11 11.02
N VAL A 80 -12.51 8.08 11.12
CA VAL A 80 -13.62 8.25 10.18
C VAL A 80 -13.38 9.54 9.37
N ALA A 81 -13.13 9.47 8.06
CA ALA A 81 -12.84 10.62 7.18
C ALA A 81 -13.39 10.45 5.74
N ASP A 82 -13.83 11.56 5.11
CA ASP A 82 -14.60 11.61 3.85
C ASP A 82 -13.91 10.96 2.63
N LEU A 83 -14.70 10.43 1.68
CA LEU A 83 -14.20 9.80 0.43
C LEU A 83 -13.51 10.82 -0.49
N TYR A 84 -12.52 10.33 -1.23
CA TYR A 84 -12.11 10.89 -2.51
C TYR A 84 -12.58 9.97 -3.64
N LEU A 85 -13.64 10.38 -4.36
CA LEU A 85 -14.31 9.63 -5.43
C LEU A 85 -13.49 9.69 -6.73
N LYS A 86 -12.59 8.73 -6.95
CA LYS A 86 -12.04 8.49 -8.30
C LYS A 86 -11.90 7.01 -8.68
N TYR A 87 -11.90 6.10 -7.72
CA TYR A 87 -11.66 4.67 -7.96
C TYR A 87 -12.88 3.86 -7.49
N ARG A 88 -13.11 2.70 -8.13
CA ARG A 88 -14.25 1.81 -7.87
C ARG A 88 -14.10 1.10 -6.51
N ASP A 89 -14.47 -0.18 -6.42
CA ASP A 89 -14.39 -0.96 -5.20
C ASP A 89 -13.00 -1.56 -4.91
N ASP A 90 -12.06 -1.42 -5.83
CA ASP A 90 -10.73 -2.03 -5.72
C ASP A 90 -9.86 -1.26 -4.71
N PRO A 91 -9.07 -1.96 -3.86
CA PRO A 91 -8.04 -1.33 -3.06
C PRO A 91 -7.02 -0.57 -3.92
N TYR A 92 -6.57 0.58 -3.44
CA TYR A 92 -5.50 1.32 -4.11
C TYR A 92 -4.78 2.27 -3.14
N THR A 93 -3.58 2.67 -3.54
CA THR A 93 -2.79 3.72 -2.90
C THR A 93 -2.73 4.94 -3.81
N LEU A 94 -2.99 6.12 -3.25
CA LEU A 94 -2.79 7.37 -4.00
C LEU A 94 -1.34 7.80 -3.93
N GLN A 95 -0.66 7.67 -5.07
CA GLN A 95 0.76 7.96 -5.24
C GLN A 95 0.97 8.99 -6.37
N TYR A 96 1.70 10.07 -6.07
CA TYR A 96 2.15 11.08 -7.04
C TYR A 96 3.67 11.28 -7.02
N GLY A 97 4.37 10.62 -6.09
CA GLY A 97 5.80 10.78 -5.82
C GLY A 97 6.68 10.06 -6.84
N GLN A 98 7.99 10.27 -6.70
CA GLN A 98 8.98 9.42 -7.36
C GLN A 98 9.26 8.18 -6.51
N CYS A 99 10.10 7.29 -7.04
CA CYS A 99 10.50 6.10 -6.29
C CYS A 99 11.09 6.46 -4.92
N GLY A 100 10.47 5.93 -3.86
CA GLY A 100 10.88 6.17 -2.46
C GLY A 100 10.21 7.34 -1.74
N ASP A 101 9.40 8.16 -2.42
CA ASP A 101 8.76 9.35 -1.83
C ASP A 101 7.36 9.06 -1.28
N LYS A 102 7.16 8.94 0.05
CA LYS A 102 5.87 8.57 0.68
C LYS A 102 4.59 9.06 -0.03
N GLY A 103 3.64 8.14 -0.17
CA GLY A 103 2.33 8.36 -0.75
C GLY A 103 1.38 9.10 0.17
N GLN A 104 0.18 9.38 -0.36
CA GLN A 104 -0.79 10.21 0.35
C GLN A 104 -1.65 9.38 1.30
N TYR A 105 -2.29 8.32 0.80
CA TYR A 105 -3.15 7.44 1.59
C TYR A 105 -3.46 6.12 0.86
N ILE A 106 -3.84 5.10 1.65
CA ILE A 106 -4.44 3.85 1.15
C ILE A 106 -5.96 3.95 1.28
N HIS A 107 -6.68 3.42 0.29
CA HIS A 107 -8.13 3.38 0.30
C HIS A 107 -8.66 1.95 0.21
N PHE A 108 -9.53 1.59 1.16
CA PHE A 108 -10.30 0.35 1.15
C PHE A 108 -11.79 0.66 1.13
N THR A 109 -12.54 -0.02 0.28
CA THR A 109 -13.99 0.13 0.24
C THR A 109 -14.69 -0.74 1.28
N PRO A 110 -15.87 -0.35 1.77
CA PRO A 110 -16.70 -1.23 2.59
C PRO A 110 -17.00 -2.56 1.89
N ASN A 111 -17.20 -2.54 0.57
CA ASN A 111 -17.43 -3.76 -0.21
C ASN A 111 -16.23 -4.72 -0.12
N PHE A 112 -15.00 -4.22 -0.30
CA PHE A 112 -13.78 -5.00 -0.12
C PHE A 112 -13.66 -5.60 1.29
N LEU A 113 -14.00 -4.81 2.31
CA LEU A 113 -13.89 -5.22 3.71
C LEU A 113 -15.02 -6.14 4.17
N LEU A 114 -16.20 -6.10 3.55
CA LEU A 114 -17.37 -6.87 4.01
C LEU A 114 -17.65 -8.14 3.18
N THR A 115 -17.19 -8.21 1.94
CA THR A 115 -17.42 -9.35 1.05
C THR A 115 -16.27 -10.36 1.03
N ASN A 116 -16.57 -11.61 0.70
CA ASN A 116 -15.54 -12.63 0.48
C ASN A 116 -14.95 -12.48 -0.93
N ASN A 117 -13.75 -11.93 -1.00
CA ASN A 117 -13.02 -11.66 -2.23
C ASN A 117 -11.65 -12.37 -2.28
N LEU A 118 -11.48 -13.41 -1.44
CA LEU A 118 -10.25 -14.20 -1.32
C LEU A 118 -9.78 -14.78 -2.66
N ALA A 119 -10.71 -15.21 -3.52
CA ALA A 119 -10.38 -15.77 -4.83
C ALA A 119 -9.72 -14.76 -5.79
N THR A 120 -10.04 -13.47 -5.63
CA THR A 120 -9.58 -12.37 -6.47
C THR A 120 -8.30 -11.75 -5.91
N TYR A 121 -8.32 -11.35 -4.63
CA TYR A 121 -7.26 -10.57 -4.00
C TYR A 121 -6.32 -11.39 -3.12
N GLY A 122 -6.72 -12.60 -2.73
CA GLY A 122 -6.04 -13.33 -1.66
C GLY A 122 -6.34 -12.75 -0.28
N PRO A 123 -5.54 -13.10 0.73
CA PRO A 123 -5.76 -12.69 2.11
C PRO A 123 -5.66 -11.16 2.28
N ARG A 124 -6.62 -10.55 2.97
CA ARG A 124 -6.71 -9.09 3.08
C ARG A 124 -5.48 -8.47 3.73
N GLY A 125 -4.88 -9.14 4.70
CA GLY A 125 -3.65 -8.67 5.32
C GLY A 125 -2.50 -8.55 4.32
N ARG A 126 -2.42 -9.45 3.33
CA ARG A 126 -1.40 -9.35 2.28
C ARG A 126 -1.71 -8.23 1.29
N VAL A 127 -2.98 -7.98 1.00
CA VAL A 127 -3.41 -6.80 0.25
C VAL A 127 -3.02 -5.52 0.99
N PHE A 128 -3.19 -5.47 2.32
CA PHE A 128 -2.75 -4.33 3.10
C PHE A 128 -1.23 -4.15 3.03
N VAL A 129 -0.42 -5.21 3.06
CA VAL A 129 1.04 -5.12 2.89
C VAL A 129 1.42 -4.66 1.48
N HIS A 130 0.69 -5.09 0.44
CA HIS A 130 0.87 -4.62 -0.93
C HIS A 130 0.64 -3.10 -1.03
N GLU A 131 -0.51 -2.61 -0.56
CA GLU A 131 -0.81 -1.17 -0.53
C GLU A 131 0.13 -0.39 0.40
N TRP A 132 0.53 -0.98 1.53
CA TRP A 132 1.51 -0.38 2.44
C TRP A 132 2.86 -0.16 1.76
N ALA A 133 3.30 -1.12 0.95
CA ALA A 133 4.55 -0.97 0.20
C ALA A 133 4.47 0.19 -0.78
N HIS A 134 3.34 0.32 -1.50
CA HIS A 134 3.08 1.48 -2.35
C HIS A 134 3.03 2.78 -1.58
N LEU A 135 2.41 2.82 -0.40
CA LEU A 135 2.25 4.04 0.39
C LEU A 135 3.57 4.49 1.03
N TRP A 136 4.23 3.59 1.75
CA TRP A 136 5.24 3.99 2.72
C TRP A 136 6.66 3.97 2.15
N TRP A 137 6.90 3.08 1.20
CA TRP A 137 8.19 2.94 0.52
C TRP A 137 8.15 3.34 -0.95
N GLU A 138 6.96 3.64 -1.47
CA GLU A 138 6.74 4.16 -2.83
C GLU A 138 7.47 3.36 -3.89
N VAL A 139 7.31 2.04 -3.74
CA VAL A 139 7.55 1.04 -4.78
C VAL A 139 6.31 0.93 -5.65
N PHE A 140 6.45 0.37 -6.84
CA PHE A 140 5.39 0.31 -7.84
C PHE A 140 5.09 -1.13 -8.24
N ASP A 141 3.97 -1.32 -8.91
CA ASP A 141 3.58 -2.63 -9.43
C ASP A 141 4.66 -3.24 -10.32
N GLU A 142 4.93 -4.52 -10.08
CA GLU A 142 5.89 -5.32 -10.85
C GLU A 142 5.23 -6.08 -12.02
N TYR A 143 3.94 -5.85 -12.24
CA TYR A 143 3.17 -6.24 -13.44
C TYR A 143 2.87 -5.03 -14.32
N ASN A 144 2.30 -5.26 -15.51
CA ASN A 144 1.84 -4.18 -16.38
C ASN A 144 0.65 -4.67 -17.21
N VAL A 145 -0.48 -3.97 -17.12
CA VAL A 145 -1.71 -4.32 -17.84
C VAL A 145 -1.63 -3.96 -19.33
N ASP A 146 -0.97 -2.85 -19.67
CA ASP A 146 -0.82 -2.38 -21.05
C ASP A 146 0.30 -3.11 -21.80
N ARG A 147 1.34 -3.53 -21.07
CA ARG A 147 2.46 -4.33 -21.58
C ARG A 147 2.65 -5.61 -20.76
N PRO A 148 1.71 -6.57 -20.84
CA PRO A 148 1.78 -7.80 -20.05
C PRO A 148 2.89 -8.76 -20.51
N PHE A 149 3.48 -8.51 -21.68
CA PHE A 149 4.55 -9.32 -22.26
C PHE A 149 5.62 -8.45 -22.93
N TYR A 150 6.82 -9.00 -23.04
CA TYR A 150 7.95 -8.41 -23.76
C TYR A 150 8.83 -9.49 -24.41
N ILE A 151 9.68 -9.11 -25.36
CA ILE A 151 10.71 -10.00 -25.92
C ILE A 151 11.99 -9.77 -25.12
N SER A 152 12.48 -10.81 -24.46
CA SER A 152 13.73 -10.75 -23.71
C SER A 152 14.93 -10.59 -24.64
N ARG A 153 16.08 -10.22 -24.06
CA ARG A 153 17.36 -10.18 -24.81
C ARG A 153 17.75 -11.54 -25.41
N ARG A 154 17.18 -12.64 -24.89
CA ARG A 154 17.37 -14.01 -25.41
C ARG A 154 16.40 -14.36 -26.54
N ASN A 155 15.65 -13.38 -27.05
CA ASN A 155 14.62 -13.54 -28.07
C ASN A 155 13.46 -14.48 -27.66
N THR A 156 13.26 -14.65 -26.35
CA THR A 156 12.15 -15.41 -25.78
C THR A 156 11.02 -14.45 -25.38
N THR A 157 9.77 -14.88 -25.55
CA THR A 157 8.63 -14.12 -25.07
C THR A 157 8.46 -14.36 -23.57
N GLU A 158 8.49 -13.29 -22.79
CA GLU A 158 8.36 -13.32 -21.34
C GLU A 158 7.14 -12.50 -20.90
N ALA A 159 6.54 -12.91 -19.78
CA ALA A 159 5.54 -12.09 -19.10
C ALA A 159 6.22 -10.98 -18.29
N THR A 160 5.58 -9.81 -18.24
CA THR A 160 6.01 -8.70 -17.38
C THR A 160 5.68 -9.05 -15.94
N ARG A 161 6.73 -9.38 -15.19
CA ARG A 161 6.67 -9.85 -13.81
C ARG A 161 8.02 -9.66 -13.16
N CYS A 162 8.05 -9.65 -11.82
CA CYS A 162 9.31 -9.51 -11.14
C CYS A 162 10.24 -10.71 -11.33
N SER A 163 9.74 -11.94 -11.15
CA SER A 163 10.57 -13.14 -11.21
C SER A 163 10.11 -14.06 -12.32
N THR A 164 11.05 -14.48 -13.16
CA THR A 164 10.82 -15.47 -14.21
C THR A 164 10.56 -16.88 -13.64
N ARG A 165 10.76 -17.07 -12.32
CA ARG A 165 10.46 -18.33 -11.60
C ARG A 165 8.98 -18.52 -11.35
N ILE A 166 8.19 -17.44 -11.32
CA ILE A 166 6.73 -17.55 -11.36
C ILE A 166 6.38 -18.21 -12.68
N THR A 167 5.53 -19.23 -12.71
CA THR A 167 5.16 -19.88 -13.97
C THR A 167 3.68 -19.70 -14.24
N GLY A 168 3.28 -19.73 -15.50
CA GLY A 168 1.91 -19.43 -15.89
C GLY A 168 1.64 -19.72 -17.35
N TYR A 169 0.43 -19.39 -17.77
CA TYR A 169 -0.06 -19.58 -19.12
C TYR A 169 -0.34 -18.22 -19.74
N MET A 170 0.04 -18.07 -21.01
CA MET A 170 -0.36 -16.94 -21.83
C MET A 170 -1.67 -17.31 -22.51
N VAL A 171 -2.75 -16.62 -22.14
CA VAL A 171 -4.09 -16.93 -22.65
C VAL A 171 -4.69 -15.71 -23.30
N LEU A 172 -5.55 -15.95 -24.29
CA LEU A 172 -6.47 -14.96 -24.79
C LEU A 172 -7.87 -15.37 -24.36
N ASN A 173 -8.54 -14.47 -23.63
CA ASN A 173 -9.93 -14.67 -23.25
C ASN A 173 -10.84 -14.09 -24.34
N GLU A 174 -11.51 -14.97 -25.07
CA GLU A 174 -12.52 -14.59 -26.05
C GLU A 174 -13.90 -14.76 -25.42
N CYS A 175 -14.55 -13.63 -25.12
CA CYS A 175 -15.88 -13.61 -24.53
C CYS A 175 -16.94 -13.35 -25.59
N LYS A 176 -17.94 -14.24 -25.68
CA LYS A 176 -19.18 -14.05 -26.45
C LYS A 176 -20.32 -13.94 -25.45
N GLY A 177 -20.81 -12.71 -25.23
CA GLY A 177 -21.77 -12.43 -24.17
C GLY A 177 -21.15 -12.68 -22.78
N ALA A 178 -21.82 -13.48 -21.94
CA ALA A 178 -21.33 -13.84 -20.61
C ALA A 178 -20.37 -15.06 -20.60
N SER A 179 -20.17 -15.74 -21.74
CA SER A 179 -19.30 -16.92 -21.83
C SER A 179 -17.92 -16.55 -22.37
N CYS A 180 -16.88 -16.87 -21.62
CA CYS A 180 -15.49 -16.63 -22.01
C CYS A 180 -14.76 -17.95 -22.21
N ILE A 181 -14.05 -18.08 -23.34
CA ILE A 181 -13.19 -19.23 -23.63
C ILE A 181 -11.74 -18.73 -23.61
N ALA A 182 -10.90 -19.39 -22.81
CA ALA A 182 -9.46 -19.14 -22.79
C ALA A 182 -8.79 -20.00 -23.88
N ARG A 183 -8.23 -19.38 -24.91
CA ARG A 183 -7.37 -20.07 -25.88
C ARG A 183 -5.88 -19.83 -25.60
N PRO A 184 -5.02 -20.85 -25.78
CA PRO A 184 -3.57 -20.66 -25.69
C PRO A 184 -3.10 -19.63 -26.72
N PHE A 185 -2.26 -18.71 -26.28
CA PHE A 185 -1.68 -17.68 -27.15
C PHE A 185 -0.76 -18.29 -28.21
N ARG A 186 -0.84 -17.80 -29.45
CA ARG A 186 0.10 -18.11 -30.54
C ARG A 186 0.75 -16.82 -31.02
N ARG A 187 2.08 -16.81 -31.12
CA ARG A 187 2.83 -15.67 -31.66
C ARG A 187 2.39 -15.43 -33.11
N ASP A 188 1.98 -14.20 -33.44
CA ASP A 188 1.81 -13.81 -34.84
C ASP A 188 3.18 -13.75 -35.51
N SER A 189 3.44 -14.74 -36.38
CA SER A 189 4.67 -14.90 -37.14
C SER A 189 4.99 -13.72 -38.09
N LYS A 190 4.03 -12.85 -38.41
CA LYS A 190 4.20 -11.76 -39.39
C LYS A 190 4.43 -10.40 -38.76
N THR A 191 3.78 -10.10 -37.65
CA THR A 191 3.85 -8.76 -37.02
C THR A 191 4.85 -8.71 -35.87
N GLY A 192 5.18 -9.86 -35.25
CA GLY A 192 5.98 -9.90 -34.02
C GLY A 192 5.30 -9.19 -32.82
N LEU A 193 4.07 -8.72 -33.02
CA LEU A 193 3.28 -7.95 -32.07
C LEU A 193 2.31 -8.87 -31.34
N TYR A 194 1.97 -8.46 -30.11
CA TYR A 194 1.03 -9.17 -29.26
C TYR A 194 -0.39 -9.06 -29.82
N GLU A 195 -1.16 -10.15 -29.82
CA GLU A 195 -2.61 -10.06 -29.98
C GLU A 195 -3.16 -9.18 -28.85
N ALA A 196 -3.86 -8.10 -29.19
CA ALA A 196 -4.51 -7.25 -28.21
C ALA A 196 -5.40 -8.12 -27.30
N LYS A 197 -5.28 -7.93 -25.97
CA LYS A 197 -6.02 -8.64 -24.89
C LYS A 197 -5.43 -9.98 -24.41
N CYS A 198 -4.22 -10.37 -24.82
CA CYS A 198 -3.57 -11.51 -24.19
C CYS A 198 -3.19 -11.18 -22.73
N THR A 199 -3.40 -12.13 -21.80
CA THR A 199 -3.09 -11.99 -20.38
C THR A 199 -2.23 -13.14 -19.88
N PHE A 200 -1.40 -12.85 -18.88
CA PHE A 200 -0.63 -13.86 -18.18
C PHE A 200 -1.42 -14.35 -16.96
N ILE A 201 -1.73 -15.65 -16.93
CA ILE A 201 -2.36 -16.28 -15.77
C ILE A 201 -1.32 -17.14 -15.06
N PRO A 202 -0.88 -16.77 -13.85
CA PRO A 202 0.05 -17.58 -13.07
C PRO A 202 -0.59 -18.93 -12.70
N LYS A 203 0.25 -19.97 -12.55
CA LYS A 203 -0.17 -21.21 -11.92
C LYS A 203 -0.37 -20.97 -10.42
N ARG A 204 -1.50 -21.42 -9.88
CA ARG A 204 -1.77 -21.32 -8.43
C ARG A 204 -0.74 -22.09 -7.60
N SER A 205 -0.40 -23.31 -8.03
CA SER A 205 0.67 -24.10 -7.41
C SER A 205 2.02 -23.78 -8.05
N GLN A 206 2.88 -23.11 -7.29
CA GLN A 206 4.25 -22.77 -7.67
C GLN A 206 5.13 -22.59 -6.43
N THR A 207 6.46 -22.60 -6.60
CA THR A 207 7.45 -22.48 -5.51
C THR A 207 8.09 -21.09 -5.40
N ALA A 208 7.85 -20.20 -6.37
CA ALA A 208 8.32 -18.83 -6.33
C ALA A 208 7.58 -18.06 -5.23
N LYS A 209 8.32 -17.30 -4.41
CA LYS A 209 7.78 -16.59 -3.24
C LYS A 209 7.64 -15.09 -3.45
N GLU A 210 8.26 -14.59 -4.50
CA GLU A 210 8.26 -13.21 -4.93
C GLU A 210 7.19 -13.00 -6.01
N SER A 211 6.54 -11.83 -6.13
CA SER A 211 6.62 -10.63 -5.29
C SER A 211 5.24 -10.20 -4.83
N ILE A 212 5.14 -9.68 -3.60
CA ILE A 212 3.88 -9.14 -3.06
C ILE A 212 3.32 -8.01 -3.94
N VAL A 213 4.18 -7.16 -4.53
CA VAL A 213 3.79 -6.08 -5.47
C VAL A 213 3.64 -6.55 -6.93
N PHE A 214 3.76 -7.86 -7.17
CA PHE A 214 3.42 -8.46 -8.46
C PHE A 214 2.04 -9.13 -8.41
N MET A 215 1.86 -10.09 -7.50
CA MET A 215 0.61 -10.85 -7.35
C MET A 215 0.44 -11.33 -5.91
N GLN A 216 -0.12 -10.46 -5.08
CA GLN A 216 -0.51 -10.73 -3.70
C GLN A 216 -1.56 -11.84 -3.57
N ASN A 217 -2.31 -12.17 -4.62
CA ASN A 217 -3.33 -13.23 -4.53
C ASN A 217 -2.78 -14.66 -4.63
N LEU A 218 -1.49 -14.86 -4.91
CA LEU A 218 -0.88 -16.20 -5.01
C LEU A 218 -0.45 -16.72 -3.65
N ASP A 219 -0.87 -17.93 -3.26
CA ASP A 219 -0.60 -18.50 -1.94
C ASP A 219 0.91 -18.64 -1.64
N SER A 220 1.69 -18.93 -2.68
CA SER A 220 3.14 -19.06 -2.61
C SER A 220 3.88 -17.74 -2.36
N VAL A 221 3.25 -16.59 -2.67
CA VAL A 221 3.88 -15.28 -2.56
C VAL A 221 3.88 -14.79 -1.12
N THR A 222 5.08 -14.61 -0.58
CA THR A 222 5.33 -14.18 0.81
C THR A 222 6.44 -13.15 0.94
N GLU A 223 7.15 -12.84 -0.15
CA GLU A 223 8.36 -12.02 -0.13
C GLU A 223 8.26 -10.85 -1.13
N PHE A 224 9.03 -9.79 -0.89
CA PHE A 224 9.30 -8.78 -1.90
C PHE A 224 10.40 -9.24 -2.85
N CYS A 225 10.40 -8.71 -4.06
CA CYS A 225 11.40 -9.05 -5.04
C CYS A 225 12.77 -8.48 -4.70
N THR A 226 13.81 -9.31 -4.81
CA THR A 226 15.20 -8.98 -4.44
C THR A 226 16.06 -8.87 -5.69
N GLU A 227 17.26 -8.29 -5.58
CA GLU A 227 18.21 -8.23 -6.71
C GLU A 227 18.42 -9.60 -7.41
N LYS A 228 18.40 -10.71 -6.66
CA LYS A 228 18.61 -12.06 -7.20
C LYS A 228 17.41 -12.61 -7.97
N THR A 229 16.21 -12.13 -7.65
CA THR A 229 14.96 -12.61 -8.25
C THR A 229 14.36 -11.61 -9.23
N HIS A 230 14.85 -10.36 -9.22
CA HIS A 230 14.33 -9.24 -9.99
C HIS A 230 14.69 -9.27 -11.46
N ASN A 231 13.66 -9.12 -12.29
CA ASN A 231 13.76 -9.08 -13.73
C ASN A 231 13.84 -7.63 -14.22
N LYS A 232 15.08 -7.15 -14.39
CA LYS A 232 15.37 -5.78 -14.85
C LYS A 232 14.91 -5.50 -16.29
N GLU A 233 14.61 -6.53 -17.09
CA GLU A 233 14.13 -6.36 -18.48
C GLU A 233 12.63 -6.11 -18.56
N ALA A 234 11.86 -6.45 -17.52
CA ALA A 234 10.40 -6.36 -17.54
C ALA A 234 9.93 -4.90 -17.67
N PRO A 235 9.02 -4.56 -18.60
CA PRO A 235 8.50 -3.21 -18.77
C PRO A 235 7.39 -2.89 -17.74
N ASN A 236 7.69 -3.01 -16.45
CA ASN A 236 6.78 -2.65 -15.36
C ASN A 236 7.09 -1.24 -14.81
N LEU A 237 6.18 -0.73 -13.98
CA LEU A 237 6.31 0.63 -13.44
C LEU A 237 7.47 0.72 -12.44
N GLN A 238 7.71 -0.34 -11.64
CA GLN A 238 8.85 -0.42 -10.73
C GLN A 238 10.18 -0.17 -11.45
N ASN A 239 10.45 -0.89 -12.54
CA ASN A 239 11.68 -0.71 -13.32
C ASN A 239 11.78 0.69 -13.92
N LYS A 240 10.65 1.23 -14.40
CA LYS A 240 10.58 2.54 -15.03
C LYS A 240 10.85 3.68 -14.05
N MET A 241 10.32 3.59 -12.83
CA MET A 241 10.36 4.68 -11.85
C MET A 241 11.53 4.57 -10.87
N CYS A 242 12.04 3.37 -10.62
CA CYS A 242 13.08 3.09 -9.63
C CYS A 242 14.42 2.69 -10.24
N ASP A 243 14.76 3.17 -11.44
CA ASP A 243 16.04 2.87 -12.13
C ASP A 243 16.37 1.37 -12.19
N HIS A 244 15.36 0.53 -12.47
CA HIS A 244 15.49 -0.94 -12.53
C HIS A 244 15.95 -1.61 -11.22
N ARG A 245 15.84 -0.92 -10.07
CA ARG A 245 16.09 -1.50 -8.74
C ARG A 245 14.95 -2.43 -8.34
N SER A 246 15.29 -3.49 -7.63
CA SER A 246 14.26 -4.38 -7.08
C SER A 246 13.49 -3.67 -5.97
N THR A 247 12.24 -4.08 -5.77
CA THR A 247 11.39 -3.58 -4.69
C THR A 247 12.10 -3.68 -3.33
N TRP A 248 12.76 -4.80 -3.03
CA TRP A 248 13.48 -4.98 -1.76
C TRP A 248 14.67 -4.04 -1.61
N ASP A 249 15.39 -3.72 -2.69
CA ASP A 249 16.52 -2.78 -2.63
C ASP A 249 16.06 -1.37 -2.32
N VAL A 250 14.89 -0.95 -2.84
CA VAL A 250 14.26 0.33 -2.51
C VAL A 250 13.87 0.35 -1.03
N ILE A 251 13.16 -0.68 -0.56
CA ILE A 251 12.73 -0.80 0.85
C ILE A 251 13.93 -0.74 1.79
N MET A 252 14.98 -1.53 1.55
CA MET A 252 16.18 -1.56 2.40
C MET A 252 16.94 -0.23 2.43
N SER A 253 16.79 0.61 1.40
CA SER A 253 17.44 1.92 1.34
C SER A 253 16.60 3.03 1.97
N SER A 254 15.34 2.76 2.33
CA SER A 254 14.49 3.73 3.02
C SER A 254 15.00 4.04 4.42
N GLU A 255 14.66 5.23 4.93
CA GLU A 255 15.07 5.69 6.26
C GLU A 255 14.75 4.68 7.37
N ASP A 256 13.63 3.97 7.22
CA ASP A 256 13.16 2.94 8.14
C ASP A 256 14.13 1.76 8.29
N PHE A 257 14.85 1.38 7.22
CA PHE A 257 15.61 0.13 7.17
C PHE A 257 17.12 0.30 7.19
N GLN A 258 17.64 1.51 6.96
CA GLN A 258 19.09 1.76 6.94
C GLN A 258 19.80 1.34 8.25
N HIS A 259 19.10 1.40 9.39
CA HIS A 259 19.65 1.08 10.71
C HIS A 259 18.88 0.00 11.47
N LEU A 260 17.88 -0.61 10.83
CA LEU A 260 16.98 -1.54 11.50
C LEU A 260 17.47 -2.97 11.33
N SER A 261 17.83 -3.64 12.43
CA SER A 261 18.23 -5.05 12.42
C SER A 261 17.03 -5.99 12.51
N PRO A 262 17.14 -7.25 12.01
CA PRO A 262 16.10 -8.25 12.22
C PRO A 262 15.89 -8.53 13.71
N MET A 263 14.64 -8.77 14.10
CA MET A 263 14.30 -9.26 15.42
C MET A 263 14.72 -10.73 15.58
N THR A 264 15.20 -11.08 16.77
CA THR A 264 15.43 -12.47 17.18
C THR A 264 14.17 -13.16 17.69
N GLU A 265 13.21 -12.37 18.18
CA GLU A 265 11.92 -12.87 18.68
C GLU A 265 10.99 -13.22 17.52
N ILE A 266 10.40 -14.42 17.57
CA ILE A 266 9.53 -14.95 16.52
C ILE A 266 8.06 -14.61 16.80
N ASN A 267 7.70 -14.40 18.08
CA ASN A 267 6.33 -14.11 18.49
C ASN A 267 6.06 -12.61 18.39
N LEU A 268 5.22 -12.23 17.44
CA LEU A 268 4.82 -10.84 17.29
C LEU A 268 3.76 -10.45 18.32
N PRO A 269 3.85 -9.27 18.93
CA PRO A 269 2.75 -8.73 19.71
C PRO A 269 1.56 -8.46 18.77
N ARG A 270 0.35 -8.75 19.25
CA ARG A 270 -0.86 -8.38 18.51
C ARG A 270 -0.97 -6.86 18.43
N PRO A 271 -1.33 -6.28 17.27
CA PRO A 271 -1.50 -4.84 17.18
C PRO A 271 -2.56 -4.34 18.16
N THR A 272 -2.32 -3.19 18.77
CA THR A 272 -3.35 -2.50 19.58
C THR A 272 -4.15 -1.54 18.71
N PHE A 273 -5.43 -1.38 19.04
CA PHE A 273 -6.36 -0.58 18.26
C PHE A 273 -7.08 0.44 19.13
N SER A 274 -7.14 1.68 18.65
CA SER A 274 -8.04 2.70 19.18
C SER A 274 -9.06 3.09 18.10
N LEU A 275 -10.34 3.19 18.50
CA LEU A 275 -11.41 3.63 17.60
C LEU A 275 -11.72 5.09 17.92
N LEU A 276 -11.43 5.97 16.97
CA LEU A 276 -11.59 7.40 17.15
C LEU A 276 -12.69 7.92 16.21
N LYS A 277 -13.77 8.44 16.81
CA LYS A 277 -14.85 9.09 16.05
C LYS A 277 -14.58 10.59 15.99
N SER A 278 -14.40 11.11 14.78
CA SER A 278 -14.35 12.55 14.56
C SER A 278 -15.67 13.17 15.02
N LYS A 279 -15.60 14.13 15.95
CA LYS A 279 -16.73 14.99 16.31
C LYS A 279 -16.48 16.37 15.71
N GLN A 280 -17.55 17.05 15.29
CA GLN A 280 -17.44 18.46 14.90
C GLN A 280 -16.74 19.25 16.00
N ARG A 281 -15.61 19.86 15.63
CA ARG A 281 -14.84 20.70 16.54
C ARG A 281 -15.58 22.03 16.69
N VAL A 282 -16.19 22.25 17.85
CA VAL A 282 -16.75 23.56 18.19
C VAL A 282 -15.60 24.45 18.65
N VAL A 283 -15.22 25.42 17.82
CA VAL A 283 -14.22 26.43 18.17
C VAL A 283 -14.98 27.70 18.57
N CYS A 284 -15.04 27.99 19.86
CA CYS A 284 -15.57 29.26 20.36
C CYS A 284 -14.43 30.28 20.44
N LEU A 285 -14.46 31.27 19.55
CA LEU A 285 -13.57 32.42 19.62
C LEU A 285 -14.16 33.44 20.60
N VAL A 286 -13.57 33.55 21.79
CA VAL A 286 -13.94 34.57 22.77
C VAL A 286 -12.97 35.74 22.63
N LEU A 287 -13.47 36.87 22.11
CA LEU A 287 -12.69 38.08 21.91
C LEU A 287 -13.03 39.09 23.01
N ASP A 288 -12.00 39.57 23.70
CA ASP A 288 -12.12 40.71 24.61
C ASP A 288 -12.28 42.00 23.79
N LYS A 289 -13.39 42.71 24.02
CA LYS A 289 -13.71 44.02 23.41
C LYS A 289 -13.64 45.16 24.44
N SER A 290 -13.00 44.94 25.58
CA SER A 290 -12.80 45.96 26.61
C SER A 290 -11.98 47.14 26.07
N GLY A 291 -12.24 48.33 26.61
CA GLY A 291 -11.56 49.56 26.19
C GLY A 291 -10.03 49.52 26.33
N SER A 292 -9.49 48.62 27.16
CA SER A 292 -8.06 48.35 27.31
C SER A 292 -7.41 47.72 26.06
N MET A 293 -8.21 47.22 25.12
CA MET A 293 -7.72 46.67 23.85
C MET A 293 -7.54 47.73 22.75
N ASN A 294 -7.97 48.99 22.97
CA ASN A 294 -7.84 50.10 22.01
C ASN A 294 -6.42 50.70 21.91
N ALA A 295 -5.41 50.03 22.48
CA ALA A 295 -4.05 50.55 22.57
C ALA A 295 -3.11 49.92 21.51
N VAL A 296 -3.41 50.09 20.23
CA VAL A 296 -2.40 50.10 19.16
C VAL A 296 -2.90 51.05 18.06
N ARG A 297 -2.31 52.25 17.98
CA ARG A 297 -2.36 53.13 16.82
C ARG A 297 -0.92 53.34 16.35
#